data_AF-A0A800ERF5-F1
#
_entry.id   AF-A0A800ERF5-F1
#
_cell.length_a   1.000
_cell.length_b   1.000
_cell.length_c   1.000
_cell.angle_alpha   90.00
_cell.angle_beta   90.00
_cell.angle_gamma   90.00
#
_symmetry.space_group_name_H-M   'P 1'
#
loop_
_entity.id
_entity.type
_entity.pdbx_description
1 polymer ?
#
loop_
_entity_poly.entity_id
_entity_poly.type
_entity_poly.pdbx_seq_one_letter_code
_entity_poly.pdbx_strand_id
1 'polypeptide(L)'
;MVGMVSNWSALWHHSHIFADDVAPLLDVGDQLILTQWYDNSADNRYNPDPDQWVSIGDRTADEMAHHWIAVTHLDEEGIAEIRADRQGRPVLDQD
;
A
#
# COMPACT_ATOMS: atom_id res chain seq x y z
N MET A 1 8.94 -6.53 1.30
CA MET A 1 8.02 -5.39 1.09
C MET A 1 6.90 -5.88 0.18
N VAL A 2 5.65 -5.75 0.59
CA VAL A 2 4.47 -6.31 -0.12
C VAL A 2 4.05 -5.42 -1.29
N GLY A 3 4.14 -4.11 -1.13
CA GLY A 3 3.91 -3.11 -2.16
C GLY A 3 4.35 -1.73 -1.66
N MET A 4 4.58 -0.81 -2.59
CA MET A 4 4.90 0.58 -2.30
C MET A 4 4.40 1.46 -3.45
N VAL A 5 3.71 2.53 -3.12
CA VAL A 5 3.44 3.62 -4.06
C VAL A 5 4.46 4.72 -3.78
N SER A 6 5.51 4.77 -4.60
CA SER A 6 6.48 5.86 -4.53
C SER A 6 5.88 7.12 -5.17
N ASN A 7 6.29 8.30 -4.67
CA ASN A 7 5.79 9.60 -5.16
C ASN A 7 4.25 9.72 -5.08
N TRP A 8 3.64 9.16 -4.04
CA TRP A 8 2.22 9.28 -3.77
C TRP A 8 1.84 10.75 -3.49
N SER A 9 0.63 11.14 -3.89
CA SER A 9 0.10 12.48 -3.68
C SER A 9 -1.32 12.43 -3.09
N ALA A 10 -1.51 13.15 -1.98
CA ALA A 10 -2.83 13.33 -1.35
C ALA A 10 -3.80 14.16 -2.20
N LEU A 11 -3.33 14.80 -3.28
CA LEU A 11 -4.20 15.54 -4.19
C LEU A 11 -5.17 14.62 -4.95
N TRP A 12 -4.81 13.35 -5.12
CA TRP A 12 -5.58 12.38 -5.90
C TRP A 12 -5.55 11.00 -5.26
N HIS A 13 -6.61 10.66 -4.52
CA HIS A 13 -6.78 9.35 -3.90
C HIS A 13 -7.31 8.31 -4.91
N HIS A 14 -6.40 7.54 -5.51
CA HIS A 14 -6.74 6.44 -6.43
C HIS A 14 -6.46 5.06 -5.81
N SER A 15 -7.22 4.07 -6.25
CA SER A 15 -6.92 2.66 -5.97
C SER A 15 -5.70 2.21 -6.77
N HIS A 16 -4.73 1.61 -6.08
CA HIS A 16 -3.57 0.98 -6.68
C HIS A 16 -3.78 -0.52 -6.58
N ILE A 17 -3.97 -1.18 -7.72
CA ILE A 17 -4.43 -2.56 -7.81
C ILE A 17 -3.27 -3.42 -8.30
N PHE A 18 -2.99 -4.52 -7.58
CA PHE A 18 -2.03 -5.52 -8.04
C PHE A 18 -2.56 -6.23 -9.29
N ALA A 19 -1.68 -6.63 -10.20
CA ALA A 19 -2.08 -7.60 -11.21
C ALA A 19 -2.41 -8.95 -10.55
N ASP A 20 -3.33 -9.70 -11.16
CA ASP A 20 -3.95 -10.90 -10.57
C ASP A 20 -2.93 -11.96 -10.12
N ASP A 21 -1.83 -12.10 -10.88
CA ASP A 21 -0.77 -13.08 -10.68
C ASP A 21 0.28 -12.68 -9.64
N VAL A 22 0.33 -11.39 -9.26
CA VAL A 22 1.29 -10.86 -8.29
C VAL A 22 0.64 -10.33 -7.02
N ALA A 23 -0.69 -10.37 -6.92
CA ALA A 23 -1.41 -10.02 -5.70
C ALA A 23 -0.90 -10.87 -4.50
N PRO A 24 -0.55 -10.26 -3.36
CA PRO A 24 0.01 -10.99 -2.22
C PRO A 24 -0.96 -12.05 -1.66
N LEU A 25 -0.47 -13.25 -1.39
CA LEU A 25 -1.17 -14.24 -0.58
C LEU A 25 -0.64 -14.12 0.85
N LEU A 26 -1.56 -14.06 1.82
CA LEU A 26 -1.24 -13.93 3.24
C LEU A 26 -1.73 -15.19 3.96
N ASP A 27 -0.83 -15.83 4.69
CA ASP A 27 -1.13 -17.03 5.46
C ASP A 27 -1.52 -16.67 6.90
N VAL A 28 -2.14 -17.61 7.62
CA VAL A 28 -2.51 -17.39 9.03
C VAL A 28 -1.26 -17.12 9.86
N GLY A 29 -1.25 -15.97 10.55
CA GLY A 29 -0.13 -15.54 11.39
C GLY A 29 0.77 -14.48 10.74
N ASP A 30 0.57 -14.18 9.45
CA ASP A 30 1.24 -13.07 8.80
C ASP A 30 0.85 -11.72 9.41
N GLN A 31 1.79 -10.78 9.40
CA GLN A 31 1.59 -9.42 9.91
C GLN A 31 1.80 -8.39 8.78
N LEU A 32 0.81 -7.53 8.58
CA LEU A 32 0.93 -6.38 7.70
C LEU A 32 1.46 -5.18 8.49
N ILE A 33 2.65 -4.71 8.09
CA ILE A 33 3.23 -3.48 8.59
C ILE A 33 2.97 -2.39 7.55
N LEU A 34 2.28 -1.33 7.96
CA LEU A 34 1.93 -0.19 7.13
C LEU A 34 2.81 1.00 7.52
N THR A 35 3.35 1.70 6.52
CA THR A 35 4.21 2.86 6.73
C THR A 35 3.80 3.95 5.78
N GLN A 36 3.61 5.16 6.32
CA GLN A 36 3.37 6.37 5.56
C GLN A 36 4.48 7.37 5.84
N TRP A 37 4.91 8.06 4.79
CA TRP A 37 5.93 9.09 4.85
C TRP A 37 5.28 10.46 4.69
N TYR A 38 5.69 11.40 5.53
CA TYR A 38 5.28 12.81 5.49
C TYR A 38 6.52 13.65 5.20
N ASP A 39 6.37 14.62 4.29
CA ASP A 39 7.45 15.55 3.95
C ASP A 39 7.16 16.93 4.54
N ASN A 40 7.77 17.18 5.71
CA ASN A 40 7.70 18.48 6.39
C ASN A 40 8.89 19.40 6.03
N SER A 41 9.61 19.14 4.93
CA SER A 41 10.70 20.02 4.50
C SER A 41 10.17 21.38 4.02
N ALA A 42 11.03 22.41 4.07
CA ALA A 42 10.71 23.75 3.59
C ALA A 42 10.57 23.84 2.05
N ASP A 43 11.06 22.83 1.33
CA ASP A 43 10.98 22.77 -0.15
C ASP A 43 9.67 22.14 -0.64
N ASN A 44 8.88 21.53 0.24
CA ASN A 44 7.57 20.99 -0.11
C ASN A 44 6.53 22.11 -0.27
N ARG A 45 6.19 22.46 -1.52
CA ARG A 45 5.19 23.50 -1.83
C ARG A 45 3.80 23.28 -1.23
N TYR A 46 3.49 22.05 -0.81
CA TYR A 46 2.21 21.71 -0.19
C TYR A 46 2.24 21.79 1.33
N ASN A 47 3.41 21.99 1.92
CA ASN A 47 3.56 22.24 3.34
C ASN A 47 3.47 23.76 3.61
N PRO A 48 2.37 24.26 4.22
CA PRO A 48 2.18 25.69 4.39
C PRO A 48 3.10 26.31 5.46
N ASP A 49 3.58 25.52 6.42
CA ASP A 49 4.48 25.98 7.49
C ASP A 49 5.37 24.84 8.01
N PRO A 50 6.63 24.71 7.53
CA PRO A 50 7.53 23.62 7.89
C PRO A 50 8.00 23.65 9.35
N ASP A 51 7.85 24.78 10.04
CA ASP A 51 8.27 24.91 11.44
C ASP A 51 7.16 24.51 12.43
N GLN A 52 5.94 24.21 11.96
CA GLN A 52 4.84 23.77 12.82
C GLN A 52 4.93 22.30 13.18
N TRP A 53 4.57 22.01 14.42
CA TRP A 53 4.29 20.65 14.83
C TRP A 53 2.89 20.24 14.36
N VAL A 54 2.80 19.21 13.53
CA VAL A 54 1.52 18.66 13.04
C VAL A 54 1.24 17.33 13.73
N SER A 55 0.03 17.18 14.28
CA SER A 55 -0.45 15.96 14.91
C SER A 55 -1.44 15.21 14.02
N ILE A 56 -1.72 13.95 14.36
CA ILE A 56 -2.80 13.19 13.73
C ILE A 56 -4.16 13.71 14.21
N GLY A 57 -5.11 13.89 13.29
CA GLY A 57 -6.45 14.36 13.62
C GLY A 57 -7.35 14.55 12.39
N ASP A 58 -8.57 15.05 12.63
CA ASP A 58 -9.60 15.18 11.59
C ASP A 58 -9.71 16.60 10.99
N ARG A 59 -8.95 17.57 11.52
CA ARG A 59 -8.97 18.94 11.00
C ARG A 59 -8.09 19.01 9.76
N THR A 60 -8.37 19.97 8.88
CA THR A 60 -7.52 20.24 7.70
C THR A 60 -6.07 20.58 8.04
N ALA A 61 -5.80 21.07 9.26
CA ALA A 61 -4.45 21.37 9.72
C ALA A 61 -3.76 20.19 10.43
N ASP A 62 -4.45 19.07 10.62
CA ASP A 62 -3.90 17.84 11.16
C ASP A 62 -3.51 16.89 10.01
N GLU A 63 -2.64 15.92 10.29
CA GLU A 63 -2.30 14.85 9.35
C GLU A 63 -3.18 13.61 9.54
N MET A 64 -3.26 12.79 8.50
CA MET A 64 -3.96 11.50 8.54
C MET A 64 -3.14 10.42 7.83
N ALA A 65 -3.08 9.22 8.42
CA ALA A 65 -2.59 8.02 7.75
C ALA A 65 -3.72 7.01 7.56
N HIS A 66 -4.18 6.85 6.32
CA HIS A 66 -5.19 5.86 5.97
C HIS A 66 -4.70 4.94 4.85
N HIS A 67 -4.77 3.64 5.12
CA HIS A 67 -4.53 2.60 4.14
C HIS A 67 -5.84 1.84 3.93
N TRP A 68 -6.51 2.09 2.81
CA TRP A 68 -7.71 1.35 2.46
C TRP A 68 -7.33 0.11 1.65
N ILE A 69 -7.42 -1.06 2.28
CA ILE A 69 -6.96 -2.35 1.72
C ILE A 69 -8.17 -3.25 1.53
N ALA A 70 -8.45 -3.62 0.28
CA ALA A 70 -9.43 -4.63 -0.05
C ALA A 70 -8.78 -6.01 0.05
N VAL A 71 -9.49 -6.98 0.65
CA VAL A 71 -9.02 -8.35 0.83
C VAL A 71 -10.06 -9.35 0.37
N THR A 72 -9.59 -10.44 -0.23
CA THR A 72 -10.40 -11.63 -0.50
C THR A 72 -10.03 -12.69 0.53
N HIS A 73 -11.03 -13.24 1.21
CA HIS A 73 -10.81 -14.32 2.16
C HIS A 73 -10.80 -15.65 1.40
N LEU A 74 -9.77 -16.44 1.63
CA LEU A 74 -9.57 -17.77 1.05
C LEU A 74 -9.37 -18.76 2.18
N ASP A 75 -9.76 -20.02 1.94
CA ASP A 75 -9.36 -21.14 2.77
C ASP A 75 -8.01 -21.70 2.30
N GLU A 76 -7.51 -22.72 3.00
CA GLU A 76 -6.22 -23.35 2.70
C GLU A 76 -6.20 -23.96 1.29
N GLU A 77 -7.32 -24.50 0.82
CA GLU A 77 -7.46 -25.05 -0.53
C GLU A 77 -7.34 -23.96 -1.59
N GLY A 78 -8.05 -22.84 -1.43
CA GLY A 78 -8.00 -21.71 -2.36
C GLY A 78 -6.62 -21.05 -2.43
N ILE A 79 -5.92 -20.92 -1.28
CA ILE A 79 -4.52 -20.45 -1.28
C ILE A 79 -3.61 -21.43 -2.04
N ALA A 80 -3.79 -22.74 -1.82
CA ALA A 80 -2.99 -23.76 -2.49
C ALA A 80 -3.22 -23.79 -4.01
N GLU A 81 -4.46 -23.62 -4.46
CA GLU A 81 -4.81 -23.56 -5.89
C GLU A 81 -4.12 -22.38 -6.58
N ILE A 82 -4.23 -21.16 -6.03
CA ILE A 82 -3.60 -19.98 -6.61
C ILE A 82 -2.07 -20.13 -6.63
N ARG A 83 -1.50 -20.71 -5.57
CA ARG A 83 -0.05 -20.94 -5.48
C ARG A 83 0.42 -21.94 -6.55
N ALA A 84 -0.33 -23.01 -6.77
CA ALA A 84 -0.03 -24.00 -7.80
C ALA A 84 -0.15 -23.42 -9.21
N ASP A 85 -1.21 -22.65 -9.48
CA ASP A 85 -1.38 -21.94 -10.75
C ASP A 85 -0.20 -20.99 -11.04
N ARG A 86 0.20 -20.17 -10.07
CA ARG A 86 1.36 -19.26 -10.21
C ARG A 86 2.67 -19.99 -10.49
N GLN A 87 2.90 -21.16 -9.88
CA GLN A 87 4.10 -21.98 -10.10
C GLN A 87 4.10 -22.68 -11.47
N GLY A 88 2.92 -23.02 -11.99
CA GLY A 88 2.75 -23.70 -13.28
C GLY A 88 2.87 -22.77 -14.48
N ARG A 89 2.79 -21.45 -14.28
CA ARG A 89 2.91 -20.46 -15.37
C ARG A 89 4.37 -20.29 -15.78
N PRO A 90 4.69 -20.31 -17.09
CA PRO A 90 6.03 -19.98 -17.55
C PRO A 90 6.35 -18.54 -17.15
N VAL A 91 7.53 -18.33 -16.56
CA VAL A 91 8.03 -16.98 -16.27
C VAL A 91 8.17 -16.25 -17.60
N LEU A 92 7.30 -15.28 -17.85
CA LEU A 92 7.46 -14.38 -18.98
C LEU A 92 8.62 -13.45 -18.63
N ASP A 93 9.67 -13.45 -19.46
CA ASP A 93 10.71 -12.42 -19.37
C ASP A 93 10.02 -11.06 -19.49
N GLN A 94 10.07 -10.27 -18.42
CA GLN A 94 9.64 -8.89 -18.45
C GLN A 94 10.88 -8.06 -18.81
N ASP A 95 11.01 -7.74 -20.10
CA ASP A 95 12.01 -6.80 -20.64
C ASP A 95 11.90 -5.39 -20.02
#